data_AF-A0A972MRM6-F1
#
_entry.id   AF-A0A972MRM6-F1
#
_cell.length_a   1.000
_cell.length_b   1.000
_cell.length_c   1.000
_cell.angle_alpha   90.00
_cell.angle_beta   90.00
_cell.angle_gamma   90.00
#
_symmetry.space_group_name_H-M   'P 1'
#
loop_
_entity.id
_entity.type
_entity.pdbx_description
1 polymer ?
#
loop_
_entity_poly.entity_id
_entity_poly.type
_entity_poly.pdbx_seq_one_letter_code
_entity_poly.pdbx_strand_id
1 'polypeptide(L)'
;MQEKLQLHDIKPLVEIDDYSWYYFLLLSTIAIIVIAGLVYLLLKWFKHRKKENIRKEHLKRLKKIDLKNTKKAAYELTKYGATFKDDDTRHKEMYQNMIEKLSAYKYKKEVGSFDSDTISIINLYREMCDV
;
A
#
# COMPACT_ATOMS: atom_id res chain seq x y z
N MET A 1 89.78 -19.75 -26.50
CA MET A 1 88.81 -20.86 -26.42
C MET A 1 87.50 -20.26 -25.94
N GLN A 2 86.53 -20.04 -26.84
CA GLN A 2 85.25 -19.40 -26.48
C GLN A 2 84.28 -20.46 -25.95
N GLU A 3 83.82 -20.33 -24.70
CA GLU A 3 82.72 -21.13 -24.15
C GLU A 3 81.40 -20.70 -24.79
N LYS A 4 80.72 -21.65 -25.46
CA LYS A 4 79.34 -21.47 -25.94
C LYS A 4 78.39 -21.75 -24.77
N LEU A 5 77.68 -20.73 -24.30
CA LEU A 5 76.51 -20.91 -23.45
C LEU A 5 75.46 -21.74 -24.23
N GLN A 6 75.08 -22.91 -23.68
CA GLN A 6 73.99 -23.71 -24.23
C GLN A 6 72.65 -23.13 -23.75
N LEU A 7 71.92 -22.55 -24.69
CA LEU A 7 70.59 -22.00 -24.44
C LEU A 7 69.59 -23.16 -24.34
N HIS A 8 68.99 -23.34 -23.16
CA HIS A 8 67.91 -24.32 -22.98
C HIS A 8 66.59 -23.74 -23.49
N ASP A 9 65.84 -24.57 -24.19
CA ASP A 9 64.58 -24.17 -24.84
C ASP A 9 63.55 -23.71 -23.79
N ILE A 10 62.89 -22.59 -24.05
CA ILE A 10 61.87 -22.05 -23.15
C ILE A 10 60.55 -22.79 -23.38
N LYS A 11 59.85 -23.14 -22.30
CA LYS A 11 58.56 -23.84 -22.40
C LYS A 11 57.57 -23.02 -23.25
N PRO A 12 56.74 -23.68 -24.07
CA PRO A 12 55.70 -23.00 -24.83
C PRO A 12 54.72 -22.30 -23.87
N LEU A 13 54.18 -21.17 -24.31
CA LEU A 13 53.16 -20.43 -23.56
C LEU A 13 51.95 -21.34 -23.36
N VAL A 14 51.60 -21.60 -22.11
CA VAL A 14 50.38 -22.31 -21.75
C VAL A 14 49.28 -21.27 -21.59
N GLU A 15 48.23 -21.39 -22.38
CA GLU A 15 47.03 -20.56 -22.24
C GLU A 15 46.35 -20.92 -20.92
N ILE A 16 46.19 -19.92 -20.05
CA ILE A 16 45.43 -20.05 -18.80
C ILE A 16 44.10 -19.36 -19.04
N ASP A 17 43.01 -20.12 -18.97
CA ASP A 17 41.67 -19.56 -19.07
C ASP A 17 41.38 -18.63 -17.88
N ASP A 18 41.04 -17.37 -18.16
CA ASP A 18 40.66 -16.38 -17.14
C ASP A 18 39.14 -16.18 -17.11
N TYR A 19 38.53 -16.59 -15.99
CA TYR A 19 37.09 -16.44 -15.75
C TYR A 19 36.74 -15.28 -14.81
N SER A 20 37.71 -14.46 -14.40
CA SER A 20 37.52 -13.38 -13.43
C SER A 20 36.40 -12.42 -13.82
N TRP A 21 36.26 -12.14 -15.11
CA TRP A 21 35.18 -11.32 -15.66
C TRP A 21 33.78 -11.93 -15.44
N TYR A 22 33.63 -13.24 -15.63
CA TYR A 22 32.35 -13.93 -15.43
C TYR A 22 31.96 -13.95 -13.95
N TYR A 23 32.91 -14.17 -13.05
CA TYR A 23 32.66 -14.09 -11.61
C TYR A 23 32.23 -12.69 -11.18
N PHE A 24 32.86 -11.65 -11.73
CA PHE A 24 32.48 -10.26 -11.46
C PHE A 24 31.04 -9.98 -11.92
N LEU A 25 30.66 -10.39 -13.14
CA LEU A 25 29.31 -10.21 -13.65
C LEU A 25 28.26 -10.96 -12.84
N LEU A 26 28.57 -12.21 -12.43
CA LEU A 26 27.67 -13.01 -11.58
C LEU A 26 27.44 -12.32 -10.24
N LEU A 27 28.52 -11.89 -9.57
CA LEU A 27 28.44 -11.23 -8.27
C LEU A 27 27.68 -9.90 -8.35
N SER A 28 27.97 -9.10 -9.38
CA SER A 28 27.30 -7.83 -9.63
C SER A 28 25.81 -8.02 -9.87
N THR A 29 25.44 -9.03 -10.67
CA THR A 29 24.03 -9.37 -10.94
C THR A 29 23.30 -9.79 -9.66
N ILE A 30 23.92 -10.64 -8.83
CA ILE A 30 23.35 -11.05 -7.54
C ILE A 30 23.16 -9.83 -6.62
N ALA A 31 24.16 -8.95 -6.54
CA ALA A 31 24.08 -7.74 -5.73
C ALA A 31 22.92 -6.84 -6.17
N ILE A 32 22.72 -6.66 -7.49
CA ILE A 32 21.60 -5.88 -8.04
C ILE A 32 20.26 -6.51 -7.65
N ILE A 33 20.12 -7.84 -7.75
CA ILE A 33 18.89 -8.55 -7.37
C ILE A 33 18.59 -8.34 -5.87
N VAL A 34 19.61 -8.46 -5.01
CA VAL A 34 19.45 -8.24 -3.57
C VAL A 34 19.02 -6.80 -3.28
N ILE A 35 19.67 -5.81 -3.89
CA ILE A 35 19.31 -4.40 -3.73
C ILE A 35 17.88 -4.14 -4.22
N ALA A 36 17.50 -4.66 -5.38
CA ALA A 36 16.15 -4.54 -5.91
C ALA A 36 15.10 -5.16 -4.98
N GLY A 37 15.40 -6.34 -4.41
CA GLY A 37 14.56 -6.98 -3.40
C GLY A 37 14.39 -6.14 -2.14
N LEU A 38 15.47 -5.56 -1.62
CA LEU A 38 15.43 -4.66 -0.46
C LEU A 38 14.61 -3.40 -0.75
N VAL A 39 14.80 -2.75 -1.89
CA VAL A 39 14.02 -1.59 -2.32
C VAL A 39 12.53 -1.94 -2.41
N TYR A 40 12.20 -3.08 -3.03
CA TYR A 40 10.82 -3.56 -3.11
C TYR A 40 10.19 -3.77 -1.72
N LEU A 41 10.91 -4.41 -0.80
CA LEU A 41 10.45 -4.63 0.57
C LEU A 41 10.24 -3.31 1.33
N LEU A 42 11.16 -2.35 1.19
CA LEU A 42 11.01 -1.03 1.80
C LEU A 42 9.77 -0.31 1.26
N LEU A 43 9.60 -0.25 -0.06
CA LEU A 43 8.42 0.37 -0.68
C LEU A 43 7.12 -0.29 -0.21
N LYS A 44 7.09 -1.62 -0.14
CA LYS A 44 5.94 -2.38 0.38
C LYS A 44 5.66 -2.01 1.84
N TRP A 45 6.68 -1.99 2.70
CA TRP A 45 6.54 -1.66 4.11
C TRP A 45 6.01 -0.23 4.33
N PHE A 46 6.55 0.76 3.63
CA PHE A 46 6.06 2.14 3.70
C PHE A 46 4.61 2.28 3.23
N LYS A 47 4.20 1.56 2.17
CA LYS A 47 2.81 1.55 1.70
C LYS A 47 1.85 0.96 2.74
N HIS A 48 2.21 -0.16 3.38
CA HIS A 48 1.38 -0.79 4.41
C HIS A 48 1.19 0.13 5.63
N ARG A 49 2.27 0.74 6.14
CA ARG A 49 2.22 1.69 7.27
C ARG A 49 1.30 2.88 7.00
N LYS A 50 1.36 3.45 5.79
CA LYS A 50 0.49 4.58 5.40
C LYS A 50 -0.99 4.17 5.35
N LYS A 51 -1.31 3.00 4.79
CA LYS A 51 -2.69 2.49 4.69
C LYS A 51 -3.33 2.30 6.06
N GLU A 52 -2.59 1.72 7.01
CA GLU A 52 -3.09 1.53 8.38
C GLU A 52 -3.35 2.84 9.11
N ASN A 53 -2.48 3.84 8.94
CA ASN A 53 -2.65 5.15 9.56
C ASN A 53 -3.92 5.85 9.04
N ILE A 54 -4.13 5.84 7.72
CA ILE A 54 -5.31 6.45 7.10
C ILE A 54 -6.60 5.77 7.58
N ARG A 55 -6.65 4.42 7.65
CA ARG A 55 -7.83 3.69 8.15
C ARG A 55 -8.15 4.08 9.60
N LYS A 56 -7.14 4.10 10.48
CA LYS A 56 -7.31 4.50 11.89
C LYS A 56 -7.80 5.94 12.01
N GLU A 57 -7.26 6.84 11.20
CA GLU A 57 -7.68 8.24 11.17
C GLU A 57 -9.13 8.38 10.72
N HIS A 58 -9.50 7.71 9.62
CA HIS A 58 -10.86 7.76 9.09
C HIS A 58 -11.88 7.15 10.05
N LEU A 59 -11.56 6.04 10.75
CA LEU A 59 -12.40 5.48 11.79
C LEU A 59 -12.62 6.47 12.94
N LYS A 60 -11.55 7.11 13.41
CA LYS A 60 -11.62 8.13 14.46
C LYS A 60 -12.49 9.32 14.04
N ARG A 61 -12.38 9.76 12.79
CA ARG A 61 -13.23 10.82 12.23
C ARG A 61 -14.68 10.36 12.12
N LEU A 62 -14.94 9.16 11.60
CA LEU A 62 -16.28 8.58 11.42
C LEU A 62 -17.08 8.54 12.72
N LYS A 63 -16.44 8.12 13.83
CA LYS A 63 -17.04 8.09 15.17
C LYS A 63 -17.34 9.47 15.76
N LYS A 64 -16.56 10.49 15.38
CA LYS A 64 -16.68 11.86 15.91
C LYS A 64 -17.61 12.76 15.11
N ILE A 65 -18.18 12.29 14.00
CA ILE A 65 -19.11 13.10 13.19
C ILE A 65 -20.34 13.45 14.02
N ASP A 66 -20.58 14.75 14.15
CA ASP A 66 -21.77 15.31 14.80
C ASP A 66 -22.98 15.20 13.87
N LEU A 67 -24.01 14.47 14.30
CA LEU A 67 -25.24 14.26 13.53
C LEU A 67 -26.18 15.47 13.56
N LYS A 68 -25.91 16.50 14.37
CA LYS A 68 -26.72 17.72 14.42
C LYS A 68 -26.64 18.54 13.13
N ASN A 69 -25.50 18.52 12.44
CA ASN A 69 -25.34 19.18 11.15
C ASN A 69 -25.54 18.16 10.02
N THR A 70 -26.81 17.87 9.70
CA THR A 70 -27.23 16.80 8.79
C THR A 70 -26.48 16.81 7.45
N LYS A 71 -26.37 17.99 6.82
CA LYS A 71 -25.71 18.11 5.51
C LYS A 71 -24.23 17.80 5.60
N LYS A 72 -23.52 18.45 6.54
CA LYS A 72 -22.09 18.22 6.73
C LYS A 72 -21.81 16.77 7.12
N ALA A 73 -22.61 16.23 8.03
CA ALA A 73 -22.53 14.83 8.46
C ALA A 73 -22.70 13.87 7.28
N ALA A 74 -23.68 14.10 6.39
CA ALA A 74 -23.90 13.26 5.22
C ALA A 74 -22.69 13.22 4.27
N TYR A 75 -22.05 14.37 4.04
CA TYR A 75 -20.81 14.44 3.25
C TYR A 75 -19.65 13.72 3.96
N GLU A 76 -19.46 13.94 5.25
CA GLU A 76 -18.38 13.34 6.03
C GLU A 76 -18.54 11.82 6.17
N LEU A 77 -19.75 11.33 6.44
CA LEU A 77 -20.08 9.91 6.52
C LEU A 77 -19.81 9.20 5.20
N THR A 78 -20.22 9.80 4.08
CA THR A 78 -19.91 9.26 2.75
C THR A 78 -18.39 9.21 2.53
N LYS A 79 -17.67 10.29 2.85
CA LYS A 79 -16.24 10.39 2.59
C LYS A 79 -15.42 9.41 3.41
N TYR A 80 -15.63 9.35 4.73
CA TYR A 80 -14.84 8.50 5.61
C TYR A 80 -15.30 7.04 5.57
N GLY A 81 -16.59 6.78 5.37
CA GLY A 81 -17.14 5.43 5.20
C GLY A 81 -16.60 4.72 3.95
N ALA A 82 -16.34 5.45 2.86
CA ALA A 82 -15.80 4.89 1.62
C ALA A 82 -14.50 4.06 1.81
N THR A 83 -13.78 4.28 2.91
CA THR A 83 -12.52 3.58 3.21
C THR A 83 -12.72 2.13 3.62
N PHE A 84 -13.88 1.79 4.16
CA PHE A 84 -14.22 0.46 4.68
C PHE A 84 -15.16 -0.32 3.77
N LYS A 85 -15.60 0.29 2.66
CA LYS A 85 -16.60 -0.30 1.75
C LYS A 85 -16.17 -1.63 1.10
N ASP A 86 -14.86 -1.86 0.99
CA ASP A 86 -14.30 -3.03 0.31
C ASP A 86 -13.69 -4.05 1.29
N ASP A 87 -14.00 -3.94 2.60
CA ASP A 87 -13.51 -4.88 3.61
C ASP A 87 -14.23 -6.24 3.52
N ASP A 88 -15.56 -6.23 3.35
CA ASP A 88 -16.41 -7.42 3.11
C ASP A 88 -17.62 -7.03 2.23
N THR A 89 -18.26 -8.02 1.63
CA THR A 89 -19.54 -7.93 0.92
C THR A 89 -20.61 -7.24 1.78
N ARG A 90 -20.69 -7.58 3.08
CA ARG A 90 -21.62 -6.95 4.03
C ARG A 90 -21.33 -5.46 4.24
N HIS A 91 -20.07 -5.07 4.38
CA HIS A 91 -19.68 -3.65 4.49
C HIS A 91 -20.05 -2.87 3.23
N LYS A 92 -19.87 -3.48 2.06
CA LYS A 92 -20.24 -2.88 0.78
C LYS A 92 -21.75 -2.63 0.70
N GLU A 93 -22.56 -3.62 1.01
CA GLU A 93 -24.03 -3.51 0.99
C GLU A 93 -24.53 -2.48 2.00
N MET A 94 -24.02 -2.52 3.23
CA MET A 94 -24.39 -1.57 4.27
C MET A 94 -23.98 -0.13 3.91
N TYR A 95 -22.81 0.04 3.32
CA TYR A 95 -22.33 1.34 2.86
C TYR A 95 -23.22 1.91 1.74
N GLN A 96 -23.67 1.07 0.79
CA GLN A 96 -24.60 1.52 -0.26
C GLN A 96 -25.96 1.92 0.31
N ASN A 97 -26.51 1.11 1.22
CA ASN A 97 -27.76 1.44 1.90
C ASN A 97 -27.65 2.78 2.67
N MET A 98 -26.54 2.99 3.39
CA MET A 98 -26.26 4.25 4.05
C MET A 98 -26.19 5.42 3.05
N ILE A 99 -25.47 5.26 1.92
CA ILE A 99 -25.38 6.32 0.89
C ILE A 99 -26.76 6.69 0.35
N GLU A 100 -27.59 5.68 0.06
CA GLU A 100 -28.93 5.89 -0.50
C GLU A 100 -29.76 6.80 0.41
N LYS A 101 -29.76 6.51 1.72
CA LYS A 101 -30.41 7.35 2.73
C LYS A 101 -29.80 8.74 2.86
N LEU A 102 -28.46 8.82 2.87
CA LEU A 102 -27.73 10.09 2.98
C LEU A 102 -27.92 11.01 1.75
N SER A 103 -28.22 10.44 0.58
CA SER A 103 -28.41 11.20 -0.67
C SER A 103 -29.52 12.25 -0.55
N ALA A 104 -30.59 11.93 0.20
CA ALA A 104 -31.72 12.82 0.46
C ALA A 104 -31.31 14.11 1.21
N TYR A 105 -30.21 14.06 1.96
CA TYR A 105 -29.71 15.15 2.81
C TYR A 105 -28.50 15.88 2.22
N LYS A 106 -27.82 15.29 1.24
CA LYS A 106 -26.56 15.81 0.70
C LYS A 106 -26.79 16.96 -0.30
N TYR A 107 -27.81 16.83 -1.14
CA TYR A 107 -28.01 17.70 -2.31
C TYR A 107 -29.05 18.81 -2.11
N LYS A 108 -29.82 18.79 -1.02
CA LYS A 108 -30.79 19.84 -0.70
C LYS A 108 -30.10 21.08 -0.11
N LYS A 109 -30.64 22.26 -0.41
CA LYS A 109 -30.11 23.55 0.09
C LYS A 109 -30.30 23.67 1.60
N GLU A 110 -31.51 23.39 2.06
CA GLU A 110 -31.87 23.26 3.48
C GLU A 110 -32.32 21.82 3.76
N VAL A 111 -31.94 21.32 4.93
CA VAL A 111 -32.23 19.95 5.36
C VAL A 111 -32.64 19.94 6.82
N GLY A 112 -33.65 19.12 7.13
CA GLY A 112 -34.00 18.81 8.50
C GLY A 112 -32.98 17.89 9.17
N SER A 113 -33.26 17.53 10.41
CA SER A 113 -32.53 16.47 11.12
C SER A 113 -32.69 15.12 10.42
N PHE A 114 -31.73 14.21 10.64
CA PHE A 114 -31.89 12.83 10.19
C PHE A 114 -33.13 12.18 10.84
N ASP A 115 -33.83 11.37 10.06
CA ASP A 115 -34.84 10.45 10.56
C ASP A 115 -34.21 9.34 11.42
N SER A 116 -35.03 8.71 12.27
CA SER A 116 -34.62 7.62 13.15
C SER A 116 -33.97 6.45 12.41
N ASP A 117 -34.46 6.15 11.20
CA ASP A 117 -34.00 5.00 10.42
C ASP A 117 -32.62 5.29 9.85
N THR A 118 -32.41 6.49 9.29
CA THR A 118 -31.08 6.93 8.85
C THR A 118 -30.07 6.96 9.99
N ILE A 119 -30.44 7.43 11.18
CA ILE A 119 -29.55 7.40 12.37
C ILE A 119 -29.18 5.96 12.73
N SER A 120 -30.15 5.05 12.71
CA SER A 120 -29.94 3.64 13.01
C SER A 120 -28.96 2.99 12.02
N ILE A 121 -29.12 3.25 10.72
CA ILE A 121 -28.22 2.75 9.67
C ILE A 121 -26.80 3.31 9.83
N ILE A 122 -26.67 4.60 10.16
CA ILE A 122 -25.37 5.23 10.41
C ILE A 122 -24.66 4.57 11.60
N ASN A 123 -25.38 4.32 12.69
CA ASN A 123 -24.82 3.70 13.89
C ASN A 123 -24.42 2.25 13.63
N LEU A 124 -25.26 1.47 12.96
CA LEU A 124 -24.96 0.10 12.58
C LEU A 124 -23.70 0.03 11.71
N TYR A 125 -23.58 0.93 10.72
CA TYR A 125 -22.38 0.99 9.87
C TYR A 125 -21.12 1.38 10.66
N ARG A 126 -21.23 2.28 11.65
CA ARG A 126 -20.12 2.65 12.53
C ARG A 126 -19.63 1.47 13.37
N GLU A 127 -20.55 0.69 13.93
CA GLU A 127 -20.23 -0.50 14.71
C GLU A 127 -19.55 -1.56 13.84
N MET A 128 -20.04 -1.78 12.62
CA MET A 128 -19.39 -2.69 11.68
C MET A 128 -17.96 -2.29 11.30
N CYS A 129 -17.67 -0.99 11.25
CA CYS A 129 -16.33 -0.48 10.95
C CYS A 129 -15.38 -0.52 12.16
N ASP A 130 -15.89 -0.80 13.36
CA ASP A 130 -15.12 -0.84 14.62
C ASP A 130 -14.63 -2.24 15.00
N VAL A 131 -14.87 -3.24 14.14
CA VAL A 131 -14.46 -4.64 14.32
C VAL A 131 -13.01 -4.86 13.90
#